data_AF-A0A3N1GQQ4-F1
#
_entry.id   AF-A0A3N1GQQ4-F1
#
_cell.length_a   1.000
_cell.length_b   1.000
_cell.length_c   1.000
_cell.angle_alpha   90.00
_cell.angle_beta   90.00
_cell.angle_gamma   90.00
#
_symmetry.space_group_name_H-M   'P 1'
#
loop_
_entity.id
_entity.type
_entity.pdbx_description
1 polymer ?
#
loop_
_entity_poly.entity_id
_entity_poly.type
_entity_poly.pdbx_seq_one_letter_code
_entity_poly.pdbx_strand_id
1 'polypeptide(L)'
;MRITGTGHASMRIDTGAGSILCDPWVNPAYFASWFPFPDNSLLDWEALGDVDYLYVSHLHRDHFDAEHLKRFISKKATVLLPEYPTSQLEDELRDLGFTSFLRTRSDEVHELDGGLKVMIQALISPTDGPIGDSSLWVEYDGVRLLNQNDARPSDLSRFAELGHVHAHMLQFSGAIWYPMVYELPTAAKTAFGKQKRDRQFDRTWRYIDDLKADHVFPIAGPPCFLDDELWQFNDIFGDEGNIFPDQSVFMSEYAKVGGTNGVVLLPGSASEVTATGDITTTHPTDVDEFFANKKAHLEEMRERKAPIIAAEKASWRHPEIDVLGELKKRIEPLLEESIYLAKGVGGPVRFDLVSYDGDAVESIVVDFPGKQVRAYADEKVRYRFRTQRELIEHLIFIDEGDWVNSLFLSCRFSAARIGQYNEFVYAFFKCLSEERLQYAEGWYDEHEKAVEAEDTHLGEWTVQRRCPHLKADLSRFGIVEGNVLTCQLHGWKFDLPSGKCLTSVGHKIRAEKTGS
;
A
#
# COMPACT_ATOMS: atom_id res chain seq x y z
N MET A 1 10.27 12.78 -23.47
CA MET A 1 9.87 11.48 -22.85
C MET A 1 8.35 11.43 -22.82
N ARG A 2 7.73 10.28 -23.12
CA ARG A 2 6.27 10.15 -23.14
C ARG A 2 5.80 9.22 -22.02
N ILE A 3 4.79 9.65 -21.26
CA ILE A 3 4.13 8.88 -20.21
C ILE A 3 2.70 8.58 -20.69
N THR A 4 2.33 7.31 -20.78
CA THR A 4 0.96 6.89 -21.08
C THR A 4 0.35 6.27 -19.83
N GLY A 5 -0.67 6.91 -19.26
CA GLY A 5 -1.39 6.36 -18.11
C GLY A 5 -2.21 5.14 -18.53
N THR A 6 -2.10 4.05 -17.78
CA THR A 6 -2.87 2.81 -18.06
C THR A 6 -3.80 2.42 -16.91
N GLY A 7 -3.89 3.23 -15.86
CA GLY A 7 -4.87 3.14 -14.78
C GLY A 7 -4.24 2.85 -13.42
N HIS A 8 -4.85 3.36 -12.34
CA HIS A 8 -4.35 3.22 -10.96
C HIS A 8 -2.88 3.70 -10.79
N ALA A 9 -1.93 2.80 -10.50
CA ALA A 9 -0.50 3.06 -10.45
C ALA A 9 0.21 2.79 -11.79
N SER A 10 -0.49 2.17 -12.74
CA SER A 10 0.08 1.64 -13.96
C SER A 10 0.30 2.70 -15.04
N MET A 11 1.47 2.68 -15.64
CA MET A 11 1.83 3.57 -16.75
C MET A 11 2.93 2.97 -17.62
N ARG A 12 2.97 3.41 -18.88
CA ARG A 12 4.06 3.14 -19.82
C ARG A 12 4.90 4.40 -20.00
N ILE A 13 6.23 4.25 -19.93
CA ILE A 13 7.20 5.31 -20.18
C ILE A 13 7.93 4.96 -21.49
N ASP A 14 7.81 5.81 -22.50
CA ASP A 14 8.48 5.66 -23.79
C ASP A 14 9.59 6.72 -23.95
N THR A 15 10.76 6.25 -24.36
CA THR A 15 11.96 7.06 -24.62
C THR A 15 12.53 6.72 -26.01
N GLY A 16 13.54 7.48 -26.45
CA GLY A 16 14.28 7.12 -27.66
C GLY A 16 15.19 5.89 -27.49
N ALA A 17 15.45 5.45 -26.25
CA ALA A 17 16.28 4.29 -25.93
C ALA A 17 15.49 3.01 -25.64
N GLY A 18 14.19 3.11 -25.33
CA GLY A 18 13.33 1.97 -25.03
C GLY A 18 12.10 2.36 -24.20
N SER A 19 11.29 1.36 -23.87
CA SER A 19 10.04 1.53 -23.11
C SER A 19 9.98 0.72 -21.82
N ILE A 20 9.39 1.30 -20.77
CA ILE A 20 9.16 0.67 -19.46
C ILE A 20 7.66 0.63 -19.19
N LEU A 21 7.10 -0.53 -18.86
CA LEU A 21 5.75 -0.65 -18.28
C LEU A 21 5.84 -0.83 -16.78
N CYS A 22 5.09 -0.04 -16.01
CA CYS A 22 5.05 -0.06 -14.56
C CYS A 22 3.70 -0.65 -14.08
N ASP A 23 3.74 -1.59 -13.14
CA ASP A 23 2.60 -2.09 -12.34
C ASP A 23 1.28 -2.37 -13.10
N PRO A 24 1.27 -3.14 -14.20
CA PRO A 24 0.06 -3.38 -14.97
C PRO A 24 -1.00 -4.16 -14.17
N TRP A 25 -2.16 -3.53 -13.95
CA TRP A 25 -3.30 -4.11 -13.21
C TRP A 25 -4.64 -3.86 -13.91
N VAL A 26 -5.41 -4.93 -14.16
CA VAL A 26 -6.70 -4.89 -14.90
C VAL A 26 -7.80 -5.72 -14.23
N ASN A 27 -7.45 -6.84 -13.63
CA ASN A 27 -8.36 -7.83 -13.05
C ASN A 27 -8.75 -7.46 -11.61
N PRO A 28 -9.86 -7.98 -11.06
CA PRO A 28 -10.20 -7.75 -9.66
C PRO A 28 -9.09 -8.17 -8.68
N ALA A 29 -8.89 -7.38 -7.63
CA ALA A 29 -8.01 -7.70 -6.52
C ALA A 29 -8.79 -7.92 -5.21
N TYR A 30 -8.16 -8.62 -4.26
CA TYR A 30 -8.64 -8.78 -2.87
C TYR A 30 -10.07 -9.30 -2.76
N PHE A 31 -10.34 -10.54 -3.19
CA PHE A 31 -11.69 -11.13 -3.18
C PHE A 31 -12.70 -10.27 -3.96
N ALA A 32 -12.35 -9.88 -5.19
CA ALA A 32 -13.13 -8.98 -6.04
C ALA A 32 -13.66 -7.73 -5.31
N SER A 33 -12.84 -7.16 -4.43
CA SER A 33 -13.17 -5.94 -3.72
C SER A 33 -12.74 -4.73 -4.52
N TRP A 34 -11.51 -4.76 -5.05
CA TRP A 34 -10.90 -3.62 -5.74
C TRP A 34 -10.87 -3.87 -7.23
N PHE A 35 -11.20 -2.84 -8.00
CA PHE A 35 -11.06 -2.79 -9.45
C PHE A 35 -10.29 -1.52 -9.83
N PRO A 36 -9.50 -1.55 -10.92
CA PRO A 36 -8.86 -0.34 -11.43
C PRO A 36 -9.89 0.76 -11.68
N PHE A 37 -9.56 1.97 -11.24
CA PHE A 37 -10.35 3.15 -11.54
C PHE A 37 -9.46 4.26 -12.10
N PRO A 38 -9.84 4.88 -13.24
CA PRO A 38 -10.93 4.50 -14.14
C PRO A 38 -10.76 3.12 -14.80
N ASP A 39 -11.80 2.65 -15.52
CA ASP A 39 -11.72 1.38 -16.25
C ASP A 39 -10.62 1.44 -17.30
N ASN A 40 -9.74 0.44 -17.30
CA ASN A 40 -8.64 0.29 -18.25
C ASN A 40 -8.75 -1.01 -19.07
N SER A 41 -9.84 -1.76 -18.93
CA SER A 41 -9.99 -3.07 -19.59
C SER A 41 -10.17 -3.01 -21.10
N LEU A 42 -10.37 -1.82 -21.67
CA LEU A 42 -10.49 -1.58 -23.11
C LEU A 42 -9.22 -1.03 -23.77
N LEU A 43 -8.13 -0.85 -23.02
CA LEU A 43 -6.85 -0.46 -23.60
C LEU A 43 -6.28 -1.58 -24.49
N ASP A 44 -5.48 -1.19 -25.48
CA ASP A 44 -4.74 -2.13 -26.34
C ASP A 44 -3.54 -2.70 -25.56
N TRP A 45 -3.82 -3.69 -24.72
CA TRP A 45 -2.82 -4.33 -23.88
C TRP A 45 -1.81 -5.19 -24.65
N GLU A 46 -2.13 -5.61 -25.88
CA GLU A 46 -1.14 -6.27 -26.75
C GLU A 46 -0.04 -5.30 -27.16
N ALA A 47 -0.41 -4.08 -27.58
CA ALA A 47 0.56 -3.04 -27.89
C ALA A 47 1.25 -2.51 -26.63
N LEU A 48 0.50 -2.24 -25.55
CA LEU A 48 1.05 -1.70 -24.31
C LEU A 48 2.04 -2.65 -23.64
N GLY A 49 1.79 -3.97 -23.71
CA GLY A 49 2.62 -5.01 -23.12
C GLY A 49 3.85 -5.41 -23.94
N ASP A 50 3.97 -4.96 -25.20
CA ASP A 50 5.20 -5.08 -25.99
C ASP A 50 6.18 -3.98 -25.58
N VAL A 51 7.00 -4.30 -24.56
CA VAL A 51 7.97 -3.40 -23.94
C VAL A 51 9.34 -4.03 -23.76
N ASP A 52 10.37 -3.18 -23.71
CA ASP A 52 11.75 -3.59 -23.43
C ASP A 52 11.97 -3.93 -21.94
N TYR A 53 11.29 -3.19 -21.05
CA TYR A 53 11.44 -3.33 -19.61
C TYR A 53 10.08 -3.42 -18.89
N LEU A 54 10.02 -4.27 -17.87
CA LEU A 54 8.91 -4.34 -16.93
C LEU A 54 9.42 -3.91 -15.55
N TYR A 55 8.70 -3.00 -14.91
CA TYR A 55 8.88 -2.67 -13.50
C TYR A 55 7.61 -3.05 -12.75
N VAL A 56 7.75 -3.93 -11.76
CA VAL A 56 6.69 -4.16 -10.77
C VAL A 56 7.24 -3.71 -9.44
N SER A 57 6.60 -2.70 -8.86
CA SER A 57 7.07 -2.07 -7.63
C SER A 57 7.06 -3.08 -6.49
N HIS A 58 5.96 -3.80 -6.25
CA HIS A 58 5.84 -4.79 -5.20
C HIS A 58 4.68 -5.78 -5.45
N LEU A 59 4.49 -6.74 -4.53
CA LEU A 59 3.57 -7.87 -4.68
C LEU A 59 2.10 -7.60 -4.31
N HIS A 60 1.70 -6.36 -3.99
CA HIS A 60 0.28 -6.11 -3.76
C HIS A 60 -0.51 -6.39 -5.04
N ARG A 61 -1.69 -7.00 -4.93
CA ARG A 61 -2.47 -7.48 -6.09
C ARG A 61 -3.00 -6.37 -7.00
N ASP A 62 -3.01 -5.12 -6.54
CA ASP A 62 -3.30 -3.92 -7.36
C ASP A 62 -2.07 -3.35 -8.09
N HIS A 63 -0.91 -3.99 -7.94
CA HIS A 63 0.34 -3.71 -8.65
C HIS A 63 0.88 -4.96 -9.38
N PHE A 64 0.55 -6.14 -8.88
CA PHE A 64 0.94 -7.46 -9.39
C PHE A 64 -0.29 -8.25 -9.87
N ASP A 65 -0.75 -7.99 -11.09
CA ASP A 65 -1.82 -8.75 -11.72
C ASP A 65 -1.27 -9.96 -12.47
N ALA A 66 -1.16 -11.10 -11.78
CA ALA A 66 -0.56 -12.31 -12.32
C ALA A 66 -1.20 -12.77 -13.64
N GLU A 67 -2.52 -12.69 -13.76
CA GLU A 67 -3.25 -13.08 -14.99
C GLU A 67 -2.88 -12.15 -16.15
N HIS A 68 -2.89 -10.83 -15.90
CA HIS A 68 -2.56 -9.84 -16.91
C HIS A 68 -1.08 -9.92 -17.34
N LEU A 69 -0.18 -10.00 -16.36
CA LEU A 69 1.26 -10.19 -16.55
C LEU A 69 1.57 -11.43 -17.39
N LYS A 70 0.87 -12.55 -17.14
CA LYS A 70 1.05 -13.80 -17.90
C LYS A 70 0.59 -13.67 -19.34
N ARG A 71 -0.53 -12.98 -19.57
CA ARG A 71 -1.23 -12.96 -20.86
C ARG A 71 -0.71 -11.91 -21.83
N PHE A 72 -0.47 -10.69 -21.35
CA PHE A 72 -0.27 -9.53 -22.24
C PHE A 72 1.15 -8.98 -22.23
N ILE A 73 1.93 -9.24 -21.19
CA ILE A 73 3.26 -8.64 -21.08
C ILE A 73 4.32 -9.50 -21.75
N SER A 74 5.13 -8.88 -22.61
CA SER A 74 6.18 -9.53 -23.38
C SER A 74 7.17 -10.25 -22.48
N LYS A 75 7.34 -11.56 -22.69
CA LYS A 75 8.33 -12.38 -21.95
C LYS A 75 9.78 -12.13 -22.38
N LYS A 76 9.98 -11.25 -23.38
CA LYS A 76 11.29 -10.73 -23.76
C LYS A 76 11.69 -9.51 -22.92
N ALA A 77 10.73 -8.85 -22.27
CA ALA A 77 11.02 -7.71 -21.42
C ALA A 77 12.02 -8.10 -20.33
N THR A 78 12.97 -7.21 -20.05
CA THR A 78 13.85 -7.35 -18.90
C THR A 78 13.17 -6.74 -17.68
N VAL A 79 12.97 -7.57 -16.65
CA VAL A 79 12.39 -7.11 -15.39
C VAL A 79 13.42 -6.26 -14.64
N LEU A 80 13.05 -5.04 -14.28
CA LEU A 80 13.82 -4.18 -13.38
C LEU A 80 13.44 -4.57 -11.94
N LEU A 81 14.31 -5.34 -11.28
CA LEU A 81 14.00 -5.93 -9.99
C LEU A 81 14.53 -5.04 -8.83
N PRO A 82 13.67 -4.61 -7.89
CA PRO A 82 14.09 -3.94 -6.66
C PRO A 82 14.97 -4.85 -5.79
N GLU A 83 15.84 -4.27 -4.98
CA GLU A 83 16.69 -4.99 -4.01
C GLU A 83 15.91 -5.39 -2.75
N TYR A 84 14.96 -6.31 -2.91
CA TYR A 84 14.20 -6.87 -1.79
C TYR A 84 14.97 -7.92 -1.01
N PRO A 85 14.64 -8.09 0.29
CA PRO A 85 15.32 -9.06 1.15
C PRO A 85 14.97 -10.52 0.85
N THR A 86 13.84 -10.75 0.16
CA THR A 86 13.35 -12.08 -0.24
C THR A 86 13.33 -12.19 -1.77
N SER A 87 13.36 -13.42 -2.29
CA SER A 87 13.27 -13.67 -3.74
C SER A 87 11.84 -13.72 -4.27
N GLN A 88 10.84 -13.56 -3.41
CA GLN A 88 9.44 -13.86 -3.74
C GLN A 88 8.94 -13.12 -4.99
N LEU A 89 9.24 -11.83 -5.15
CA LEU A 89 8.84 -11.09 -6.37
C LEU A 89 9.50 -11.68 -7.64
N GLU A 90 10.78 -12.07 -7.54
CA GLU A 90 11.47 -12.70 -8.66
C GLU A 90 10.88 -14.07 -8.99
N ASP A 91 10.62 -14.89 -7.97
CA ASP A 91 10.09 -16.25 -8.11
C ASP A 91 8.69 -16.22 -8.73
N GLU A 92 7.79 -15.36 -8.25
CA GLU A 92 6.46 -15.15 -8.82
C GLU A 92 6.55 -14.72 -10.29
N LEU A 93 7.45 -13.79 -10.64
CA LEU A 93 7.65 -13.39 -12.04
C LEU A 93 8.24 -14.53 -12.90
N ARG A 94 9.13 -15.36 -12.36
CA ARG A 94 9.66 -16.55 -13.05
C ARG A 94 8.56 -17.56 -13.34
N ASP A 95 7.66 -17.78 -12.39
CA ASP A 95 6.52 -18.69 -12.55
C ASP A 95 5.53 -18.19 -13.62
N LEU A 96 5.46 -16.87 -13.83
CA LEU A 96 4.74 -16.25 -14.94
C LEU A 96 5.51 -16.29 -16.28
N GLY A 97 6.72 -16.85 -16.32
CA GLY A 97 7.52 -17.08 -17.52
C GLY A 97 8.53 -15.99 -17.86
N PHE A 98 8.78 -15.02 -16.98
CA PHE A 98 9.86 -14.04 -17.20
C PHE A 98 11.23 -14.67 -16.98
N THR A 99 12.19 -14.36 -17.85
CA THR A 99 13.52 -15.00 -17.84
C THR A 99 14.70 -14.04 -17.79
N SER A 100 14.48 -12.76 -18.12
CA SER A 100 15.50 -11.70 -18.09
C SER A 100 15.25 -10.76 -16.92
N PHE A 101 16.26 -10.57 -16.07
CA PHE A 101 16.17 -9.75 -14.86
C PHE A 101 17.41 -8.89 -14.72
N LEU A 102 17.21 -7.58 -14.55
CA LEU A 102 18.22 -6.66 -14.05
C LEU A 102 17.99 -6.48 -12.55
N ARG A 103 18.89 -7.05 -11.75
CA ARG A 103 18.89 -6.82 -10.30
C ARG A 103 19.53 -5.49 -10.00
N THR A 104 18.74 -4.56 -9.50
CA THR A 104 19.24 -3.25 -9.07
C THR A 104 19.84 -3.33 -7.67
N ARG A 105 20.61 -2.31 -7.31
CA ARG A 105 20.98 -2.00 -5.93
C ARG A 105 20.24 -0.74 -5.52
N SER A 106 19.68 -0.72 -4.31
CA SER A 106 18.89 0.42 -3.85
C SER A 106 19.72 1.69 -3.93
N ASP A 107 19.10 2.76 -4.46
CA ASP A 107 19.70 4.10 -4.54
C ASP A 107 20.92 4.25 -5.48
N GLU A 108 21.28 3.20 -6.22
CA GLU A 108 22.31 3.23 -7.27
C GLU A 108 21.68 3.47 -8.66
N VAL A 109 22.30 4.34 -9.46
CA VAL A 109 21.89 4.59 -10.85
C VAL A 109 22.48 3.52 -11.76
N HIS A 110 21.63 2.88 -12.55
CA HIS A 110 21.99 1.89 -13.56
C HIS A 110 21.77 2.50 -14.94
N GLU A 111 22.80 2.53 -15.77
CA GLU A 111 22.71 2.93 -17.18
C GLU A 111 22.41 1.69 -18.04
N LEU A 112 21.33 1.78 -18.79
CA LEU A 112 20.82 0.77 -19.72
C LEU A 112 21.19 1.13 -21.16
N ASP A 113 20.86 0.24 -22.08
CA ASP A 113 21.13 0.43 -23.51
C ASP A 113 20.52 1.75 -24.02
N GLY A 114 21.24 2.40 -24.96
CA GLY A 114 20.79 3.67 -25.56
C GLY A 114 20.88 4.90 -24.66
N GLY A 115 21.43 4.79 -23.44
CA GLY A 115 21.61 5.90 -22.50
C GLY A 115 20.42 6.18 -21.60
N LEU A 116 19.46 5.25 -21.53
CA LEU A 116 18.39 5.24 -20.53
C LEU A 116 18.99 4.96 -19.15
N LYS A 117 18.68 5.78 -18.14
CA LYS A 117 19.13 5.54 -16.77
C LYS A 117 17.95 5.27 -15.87
N VAL A 118 18.10 4.31 -14.98
CA VAL A 118 17.10 3.98 -13.96
C VAL A 118 17.75 3.91 -12.59
N MET A 119 17.00 4.27 -11.56
CA MET A 119 17.35 3.99 -10.18
C MET A 119 16.09 3.52 -9.46
N ILE A 120 16.22 2.44 -8.68
CA ILE A 120 15.15 1.94 -7.84
C ILE A 120 15.57 2.15 -6.39
N GLN A 121 14.67 2.70 -5.58
CA GLN A 121 14.81 2.74 -4.12
C GLN A 121 13.87 1.69 -3.53
N ALA A 122 14.42 0.73 -2.79
CA ALA A 122 13.64 -0.32 -2.14
C ALA A 122 13.41 0.03 -0.66
N LEU A 123 12.15 0.05 -0.23
CA LEU A 123 11.74 0.12 1.17
C LEU A 123 11.49 -1.30 1.67
N ILE A 124 12.15 -1.69 2.75
CA ILE A 124 12.23 -3.09 3.19
C ILE A 124 11.65 -3.32 4.59
N SER A 125 10.86 -2.40 5.15
CA SER A 125 10.26 -2.67 6.44
C SER A 125 9.20 -3.78 6.34
N PRO A 126 9.05 -4.65 7.36
CA PRO A 126 7.94 -5.61 7.42
C PRO A 126 6.54 -4.96 7.30
N THR A 127 6.41 -3.66 7.56
CA THR A 127 5.14 -2.94 7.38
C THR A 127 4.91 -2.43 5.97
N ASP A 128 5.94 -2.31 5.13
CA ASP A 128 5.82 -1.90 3.72
C ASP A 128 5.09 -3.00 2.92
N GLY A 129 4.58 -2.68 1.70
CA GLY A 129 3.86 -3.65 0.83
C GLY A 129 4.61 -4.98 0.73
N PRO A 130 4.00 -6.15 0.49
CA PRO A 130 4.38 -7.46 1.04
C PRO A 130 5.88 -7.71 1.36
N ILE A 131 6.39 -7.12 2.46
CA ILE A 131 7.83 -7.09 2.81
C ILE A 131 8.72 -6.45 1.71
N GLY A 132 8.36 -5.25 1.28
CA GLY A 132 8.93 -4.59 0.11
C GLY A 132 7.99 -3.58 -0.57
N ASP A 133 8.38 -2.31 -0.63
CA ASP A 133 7.78 -1.30 -1.52
C ASP A 133 8.90 -0.59 -2.28
N SER A 134 8.65 0.03 -3.43
CA SER A 134 9.71 0.68 -4.20
C SER A 134 9.26 1.83 -5.07
N SER A 135 10.21 2.73 -5.32
CA SER A 135 10.07 3.83 -6.27
C SER A 135 11.01 3.64 -7.46
N LEU A 136 10.62 4.12 -8.63
CA LEU A 136 11.43 4.13 -9.85
C LEU A 136 11.72 5.56 -10.30
N TRP A 137 13.00 5.90 -10.38
CA TRP A 137 13.50 7.11 -11.03
C TRP A 137 14.02 6.77 -12.42
N VAL A 138 13.71 7.61 -13.41
CA VAL A 138 14.10 7.42 -14.82
C VAL A 138 14.69 8.71 -15.37
N GLU A 139 15.84 8.63 -16.04
CA GLU A 139 16.43 9.74 -16.82
C GLU A 139 16.70 9.32 -18.26
N TYR A 140 16.30 10.17 -19.20
CA TYR A 140 16.70 10.06 -20.61
C TYR A 140 16.71 11.44 -21.27
N ASP A 141 17.80 11.74 -21.98
CA ASP A 141 17.99 12.99 -22.75
C ASP A 141 17.68 14.26 -21.92
N GLY A 142 18.16 14.28 -20.67
CA GLY A 142 17.97 15.39 -19.73
C GLY A 142 16.60 15.44 -19.04
N VAL A 143 15.61 14.66 -19.47
CA VAL A 143 14.31 14.53 -18.80
C VAL A 143 14.41 13.53 -17.65
N ARG A 144 13.85 13.87 -16.49
CA ARG A 144 13.86 13.07 -15.25
C ARG A 144 12.46 12.91 -14.70
N LEU A 145 12.06 11.68 -14.40
CA LEU A 145 10.79 11.37 -13.74
C LEU A 145 11.05 10.60 -12.45
N LEU A 146 10.18 10.79 -11.46
CA LEU A 146 10.09 9.94 -10.28
C LEU A 146 8.69 9.32 -10.23
N ASN A 147 8.60 8.03 -10.53
CA ASN A 147 7.49 7.20 -10.12
C ASN A 147 7.70 6.81 -8.65
N GLN A 148 7.28 7.67 -7.73
CA GLN A 148 7.34 7.37 -6.29
C GLN A 148 6.39 6.23 -5.94
N ASN A 149 5.27 6.13 -6.68
CA ASN A 149 4.24 5.15 -6.44
C ASN A 149 3.58 5.31 -5.07
N ASP A 150 3.23 4.21 -4.40
CA ASP A 150 2.74 4.16 -3.02
C ASP A 150 3.83 4.11 -1.95
N ALA A 151 5.10 4.01 -2.37
CA ALA A 151 6.25 4.08 -1.50
C ALA A 151 6.29 5.37 -0.67
N ARG A 152 6.67 5.20 0.60
CA ARG A 152 6.70 6.26 1.61
C ARG A 152 8.11 6.47 2.15
N PRO A 153 9.07 6.84 1.29
CA PRO A 153 10.44 7.03 1.73
C PRO A 153 10.51 8.12 2.80
N SER A 154 11.46 7.97 3.72
CA SER A 154 11.66 8.99 4.75
C SER A 154 12.11 10.31 4.17
N ASP A 155 12.64 10.37 2.95
CA ASP A 155 12.85 11.63 2.25
C ASP A 155 13.18 11.38 0.78
N LEU A 156 13.20 12.46 0.00
CA LEU A 156 13.47 12.41 -1.43
C LEU A 156 14.86 12.99 -1.77
N SER A 157 15.76 13.17 -0.79
CA SER A 157 17.02 13.88 -1.06
C SER A 157 17.89 13.12 -2.06
N ARG A 158 17.84 11.79 -2.03
CA ARG A 158 18.55 10.97 -3.00
C ARG A 158 18.12 11.23 -4.44
N PHE A 159 16.82 11.40 -4.68
CA PHE A 159 16.31 11.75 -6.01
C PHE A 159 16.69 13.19 -6.39
N ALA A 160 16.61 14.13 -5.46
CA ALA A 160 16.97 15.53 -5.71
C ALA A 160 18.47 15.71 -6.02
N GLU A 161 19.36 14.90 -5.43
CA GLU A 161 20.79 14.85 -5.73
C GLU A 161 21.08 14.44 -7.19
N LEU A 162 20.19 13.66 -7.81
CA LEU A 162 20.31 13.25 -9.21
C LEU A 162 19.87 14.35 -10.19
N GLY A 163 19.34 15.47 -9.69
CA GLY A 163 18.96 16.63 -10.47
C GLY A 163 17.46 16.93 -10.42
N HIS A 164 17.07 18.04 -11.05
CA HIS A 164 15.68 18.51 -11.08
C HIS A 164 14.76 17.48 -11.74
N VAL A 165 13.64 17.16 -11.07
CA VAL A 165 12.63 16.21 -11.55
C VAL A 165 11.54 16.96 -12.30
N HIS A 166 11.17 16.47 -13.48
CA HIS A 166 10.19 17.12 -14.34
C HIS A 166 8.78 16.55 -14.12
N ALA A 167 8.68 15.26 -13.77
CA ALA A 167 7.42 14.61 -13.44
C ALA A 167 7.53 13.79 -12.16
N HIS A 168 6.59 14.00 -11.24
CA HIS A 168 6.50 13.25 -9.99
C HIS A 168 5.15 12.56 -9.88
N MET A 169 5.16 11.24 -9.90
CA MET A 169 3.98 10.39 -9.78
C MET A 169 3.93 9.81 -8.37
N LEU A 170 2.85 10.05 -7.62
CA LEU A 170 2.75 9.67 -6.22
C LEU A 170 1.32 9.33 -5.77
N GLN A 171 1.23 8.47 -4.76
CA GLN A 171 -0.03 8.11 -4.12
C GLN A 171 -0.65 9.29 -3.35
N PHE A 172 -1.96 9.48 -3.56
CA PHE A 172 -2.76 10.49 -2.86
C PHE A 172 -4.03 9.94 -2.20
N SER A 173 -4.47 8.74 -2.57
CA SER A 173 -5.66 8.10 -2.00
C SER A 173 -5.27 7.11 -0.90
N GLY A 174 -6.22 6.78 -0.03
CA GLY A 174 -6.06 5.70 0.93
C GLY A 174 -6.01 4.32 0.25
N ALA A 175 -5.11 3.48 0.74
CA ALA A 175 -5.01 2.05 0.42
C ALA A 175 -5.00 1.26 1.74
N ILE A 176 -6.10 1.34 2.49
CA ILE A 176 -6.24 0.72 3.82
C ILE A 176 -7.72 0.58 4.20
N TRP A 177 -8.04 -0.32 5.13
CA TRP A 177 -9.41 -0.56 5.60
C TRP A 177 -9.86 0.32 6.80
N TYR A 178 -8.93 0.95 7.52
CA TYR A 178 -9.28 1.77 8.70
C TYR A 178 -9.66 3.20 8.31
N PRO A 179 -10.76 3.78 8.85
CA PRO A 179 -11.66 3.22 9.87
C PRO A 179 -12.89 2.49 9.31
N MET A 180 -12.98 2.35 8.00
CA MET A 180 -14.19 1.94 7.26
C MET A 180 -14.81 0.64 7.80
N VAL A 181 -13.96 -0.38 8.01
CA VAL A 181 -14.38 -1.72 8.48
C VAL A 181 -14.53 -1.83 10.00
N TYR A 182 -14.10 -0.82 10.76
CA TYR A 182 -14.11 -0.92 12.22
C TYR A 182 -15.52 -0.75 12.77
N GLU A 183 -15.88 -1.48 13.82
CA GLU A 183 -17.17 -1.36 14.50
C GLU A 183 -17.13 -0.17 15.46
N LEU A 184 -17.39 1.02 14.89
CA LEU A 184 -17.37 2.30 15.58
C LEU A 184 -18.69 3.04 15.36
N PRO A 185 -19.11 3.91 16.30
CA PRO A 185 -20.19 4.86 16.04
C PRO A 185 -19.92 5.70 14.78
N THR A 186 -20.95 5.99 13.99
CA THR A 186 -20.82 6.70 12.70
C THR A 186 -20.02 8.01 12.83
N ALA A 187 -20.31 8.84 13.83
CA ALA A 187 -19.58 10.08 14.05
C ALA A 187 -18.07 9.87 14.29
N ALA A 188 -17.69 8.78 14.97
CA ALA A 188 -16.28 8.44 15.17
C ALA A 188 -15.64 7.94 13.87
N LYS A 189 -16.35 7.14 13.06
CA LYS A 189 -15.87 6.73 11.73
C LYS A 189 -15.60 7.94 10.85
N THR A 190 -16.55 8.87 10.74
CA THR A 190 -16.40 10.09 9.94
C THR A 190 -15.21 10.92 10.42
N ALA A 191 -15.08 11.15 11.74
CA ALA A 191 -13.97 11.92 12.29
C ALA A 191 -12.60 11.26 12.02
N PHE A 192 -12.48 9.95 12.21
CA PHE A 192 -11.24 9.24 11.94
C PHE A 192 -10.94 9.13 10.44
N GLY A 193 -11.97 9.04 9.60
CA GLY A 193 -11.87 9.01 8.15
C GLY A 193 -11.33 10.32 7.61
N LYS A 194 -11.94 11.45 8.03
CA LYS A 194 -11.45 12.79 7.72
C LYS A 194 -10.01 12.98 8.16
N GLN A 195 -9.69 12.62 9.41
CA GLN A 195 -8.30 12.70 9.89
C GLN A 195 -7.32 11.84 9.07
N LYS A 196 -7.75 10.68 8.57
CA LYS A 196 -6.92 9.83 7.71
C LYS A 196 -6.70 10.46 6.34
N ARG A 197 -7.76 11.01 5.74
CA ARG A 197 -7.72 11.73 4.46
C ARG A 197 -6.84 12.98 4.54
N ASP A 198 -7.01 13.80 5.56
CA ASP A 198 -6.19 15.01 5.79
C ASP A 198 -4.70 14.64 5.92
N ARG A 199 -4.38 13.61 6.72
CA ARG A 199 -2.99 13.13 6.87
C ARG A 199 -2.39 12.55 5.58
N GLN A 200 -3.21 11.94 4.74
CA GLN A 200 -2.76 11.46 3.44
C GLN A 200 -2.32 12.65 2.59
N PHE A 201 -3.18 13.66 2.46
CA PHE A 201 -2.88 14.87 1.71
C PHE A 201 -1.69 15.65 2.29
N ASP A 202 -1.62 15.85 3.61
CA ASP A 202 -0.48 16.51 4.27
C ASP A 202 0.86 15.87 3.89
N ARG A 203 0.89 14.53 3.85
CA ARG A 203 2.09 13.78 3.44
C ARG A 203 2.38 13.98 1.95
N THR A 204 1.36 13.89 1.10
CA THR A 204 1.50 14.09 -0.35
C THR A 204 2.01 15.51 -0.67
N TRP A 205 1.48 16.55 -0.03
CA TRP A 205 1.95 17.94 -0.19
C TRP A 205 3.40 18.11 0.20
N ARG A 206 3.82 17.43 1.26
CA ARG A 206 5.21 17.47 1.70
C ARG A 206 6.15 16.86 0.67
N TYR A 207 5.81 15.70 0.09
CA TYR A 207 6.63 15.13 -0.98
C TYR A 207 6.73 16.05 -2.19
N ILE A 208 5.63 16.73 -2.54
CA ILE A 208 5.60 17.71 -3.62
C ILE A 208 6.47 18.93 -3.30
N ASP A 209 6.42 19.47 -2.08
CA ASP A 209 7.26 20.61 -1.67
C ASP A 209 8.74 20.23 -1.48
N ASP A 210 9.02 18.98 -1.08
CA ASP A 210 10.39 18.48 -0.93
C ASP A 210 11.07 18.32 -2.31
N LEU A 211 10.34 17.79 -3.31
CA LEU A 211 10.91 17.50 -4.63
C LEU A 211 10.79 18.67 -5.62
N LYS A 212 9.72 19.47 -5.52
CA LYS A 212 9.42 20.63 -6.37
C LYS A 212 9.47 20.31 -7.87
N ALA A 213 8.93 19.17 -8.26
CA ALA A 213 8.89 18.77 -9.65
C ALA A 213 8.06 19.73 -10.51
N ASP A 214 8.37 19.81 -11.81
CA ASP A 214 7.62 20.69 -12.74
C ASP A 214 6.15 20.28 -12.83
N HIS A 215 5.85 18.97 -12.82
CA HIS A 215 4.51 18.41 -12.92
C HIS A 215 4.27 17.31 -11.88
N VAL A 216 3.06 17.30 -11.31
CA VAL A 216 2.63 16.34 -10.29
C VAL A 216 1.50 15.46 -10.84
N PHE A 217 1.66 14.15 -10.73
CA PHE A 217 0.69 13.17 -11.24
C PHE A 217 0.10 12.36 -10.09
N PRO A 218 -1.18 12.59 -9.72
CA PRO A 218 -1.86 11.80 -8.70
C PRO A 218 -2.18 10.40 -9.24
N ILE A 219 -1.48 9.38 -8.74
CA ILE A 219 -1.65 7.97 -9.13
C ILE A 219 -1.89 7.07 -7.91
N ALA A 220 -1.90 5.74 -8.11
CA ALA A 220 -1.96 4.73 -7.04
C ALA A 220 -3.18 4.90 -6.12
N GLY A 221 -4.32 5.21 -6.75
CA GLY A 221 -5.63 5.18 -6.13
C GLY A 221 -6.58 6.26 -6.68
N PRO A 222 -7.84 6.23 -6.23
CA PRO A 222 -8.45 5.14 -5.47
C PRO A 222 -8.74 3.95 -6.39
N PRO A 223 -8.82 2.72 -5.86
CA PRO A 223 -9.56 1.66 -6.54
C PRO A 223 -11.05 2.01 -6.58
N CYS A 224 -11.84 1.33 -7.40
CA CYS A 224 -13.30 1.33 -7.27
C CYS A 224 -13.84 0.01 -6.71
N PHE A 225 -14.98 0.11 -6.04
CA PHE A 225 -15.66 -1.01 -5.38
C PHE A 225 -16.96 -1.31 -6.11
N LEU A 226 -17.01 -2.41 -6.86
CA LEU A 226 -18.16 -2.70 -7.74
C LEU A 226 -19.15 -3.70 -7.13
N ASP A 227 -18.76 -4.44 -6.10
CA ASP A 227 -19.66 -5.31 -5.37
C ASP A 227 -20.66 -4.50 -4.54
N ASP A 228 -21.94 -4.90 -4.52
CA ASP A 228 -22.98 -4.23 -3.75
C ASP A 228 -22.68 -4.17 -2.24
N GLU A 229 -21.95 -5.15 -1.69
CA GLU A 229 -21.52 -5.17 -0.28
C GLU A 229 -20.50 -4.07 0.07
N LEU A 230 -19.82 -3.54 -0.94
CA LEU A 230 -18.69 -2.62 -0.79
C LEU A 230 -18.94 -1.28 -1.50
N TRP A 231 -20.05 -1.16 -2.22
CA TRP A 231 -20.40 -0.01 -3.05
C TRP A 231 -20.34 1.32 -2.29
N GLN A 232 -20.67 1.32 -1.00
CA GLN A 232 -20.60 2.48 -0.11
C GLN A 232 -19.20 3.09 0.04
N PHE A 233 -18.13 2.38 -0.32
CA PHE A 233 -16.76 2.88 -0.24
C PHE A 233 -16.36 3.75 -1.42
N ASN A 234 -17.14 3.78 -2.51
CA ASN A 234 -16.88 4.73 -3.60
C ASN A 234 -17.18 6.17 -3.14
N ASP A 235 -16.27 7.10 -3.42
CA ASP A 235 -16.43 8.52 -3.09
C ASP A 235 -17.41 9.20 -4.07
N ILE A 236 -18.70 8.86 -3.96
CA ILE A 236 -19.81 9.38 -4.78
C ILE A 236 -21.03 9.79 -3.95
N PHE A 237 -20.93 9.70 -2.62
CA PHE A 237 -22.03 9.97 -1.68
C PHE A 237 -21.85 11.23 -0.83
N GLY A 238 -20.75 11.96 -1.03
CA GLY A 238 -20.43 13.15 -0.24
C GLY A 238 -20.05 12.83 1.22
N ASP A 239 -19.55 11.63 1.50
CA ASP A 239 -19.06 11.28 2.84
C ASP A 239 -17.67 11.88 3.07
N GLU A 240 -17.60 12.92 3.89
CA GLU A 240 -16.33 13.56 4.28
C GLU A 240 -15.37 12.60 5.01
N GLY A 241 -15.89 11.49 5.55
CA GLY A 241 -15.12 10.42 6.17
C GLY A 241 -14.55 9.39 5.20
N ASN A 242 -14.88 9.46 3.91
CA ASN A 242 -14.35 8.53 2.93
C ASN A 242 -12.84 8.77 2.71
N ILE A 243 -12.06 7.70 2.81
CA ILE A 243 -10.60 7.70 2.69
C ILE A 243 -10.10 7.40 1.27
N PHE A 244 -11.00 7.24 0.30
CA PHE A 244 -10.72 6.90 -1.09
C PHE A 244 -11.03 8.08 -2.05
N PRO A 245 -10.45 9.28 -1.84
CA PRO A 245 -10.66 10.40 -2.74
C PRO A 245 -10.13 10.08 -4.13
N ASP A 246 -10.75 10.60 -5.18
CA ASP A 246 -10.27 10.48 -6.56
C ASP A 246 -9.38 11.64 -7.02
N GLN A 247 -8.85 11.55 -8.24
CA GLN A 247 -7.94 12.55 -8.79
C GLN A 247 -8.60 13.94 -8.90
N SER A 248 -9.92 14.04 -9.14
CA SER A 248 -10.61 15.34 -9.16
C SER A 248 -10.63 15.99 -7.79
N VAL A 249 -10.83 15.19 -6.74
CA VAL A 249 -10.74 15.63 -5.36
C VAL A 249 -9.32 16.06 -5.03
N PHE A 250 -8.31 15.30 -5.43
CA PHE A 250 -6.91 15.69 -5.27
C PHE A 250 -6.63 17.04 -5.92
N MET A 251 -7.04 17.25 -7.17
CA MET A 251 -6.83 18.52 -7.87
C MET A 251 -7.49 19.70 -7.15
N SER A 252 -8.71 19.51 -6.65
CA SER A 252 -9.41 20.50 -5.84
C SER A 252 -8.68 20.82 -4.53
N GLU A 253 -8.24 19.81 -3.78
CA GLU A 253 -7.49 20.03 -2.53
C GLU A 253 -6.12 20.64 -2.77
N TYR A 254 -5.43 20.22 -3.83
CA TYR A 254 -4.11 20.74 -4.19
C TYR A 254 -4.16 22.23 -4.56
N ALA A 255 -5.21 22.65 -5.30
CA ALA A 255 -5.42 24.05 -5.65
C ALA A 255 -5.63 24.94 -4.41
N LYS A 256 -6.26 24.43 -3.33
CA LYS A 256 -6.46 25.19 -2.08
C LYS A 256 -5.15 25.54 -1.37
N VAL A 257 -4.11 24.74 -1.58
CA VAL A 257 -2.76 24.99 -1.04
C VAL A 257 -1.82 25.66 -2.06
N GLY A 258 -2.37 26.13 -3.19
CA GLY A 258 -1.62 26.87 -4.23
C GLY A 258 -1.00 25.99 -5.31
N GLY A 259 -1.29 24.70 -5.33
CA GLY A 259 -0.87 23.78 -6.38
C GLY A 259 -1.51 24.13 -7.72
N THR A 260 -0.70 24.18 -8.79
CA THR A 260 -1.15 24.59 -10.13
C THR A 260 -0.64 23.69 -11.26
N ASN A 261 0.25 22.75 -10.94
CA ASN A 261 0.97 21.89 -11.89
C ASN A 261 0.56 20.41 -11.77
N GLY A 262 -0.66 20.14 -11.32
CA GLY A 262 -1.21 18.78 -11.27
C GLY A 262 -1.71 18.31 -12.64
N VAL A 263 -1.46 17.04 -12.98
CA VAL A 263 -1.84 16.43 -14.27
C VAL A 263 -2.49 15.08 -14.03
N VAL A 264 -3.78 14.96 -14.35
CA VAL A 264 -4.51 13.70 -14.24
C VAL A 264 -4.15 12.77 -15.40
N LEU A 265 -3.87 11.49 -15.12
CA LEU A 265 -3.71 10.46 -16.14
C LEU A 265 -4.91 9.51 -16.13
N LEU A 266 -5.93 9.81 -16.93
CA LEU A 266 -6.97 8.82 -17.25
C LEU A 266 -6.34 7.67 -18.07
N PRO A 267 -6.85 6.42 -18.00
CA PRO A 267 -6.39 5.33 -18.86
C PRO A 267 -6.40 5.74 -20.34
N GLY A 268 -5.25 5.68 -21.00
CA GLY A 268 -5.03 6.13 -22.37
C GLY A 268 -4.56 7.58 -22.52
N SER A 269 -4.51 8.37 -21.44
CA SER A 269 -3.92 9.72 -21.47
C SER A 269 -2.43 9.63 -21.74
N ALA A 270 -1.92 10.53 -22.57
CA ALA A 270 -0.51 10.59 -22.93
C ALA A 270 0.06 11.99 -22.66
N SER A 271 1.10 12.05 -21.84
CA SER A 271 1.85 13.26 -21.51
C SER A 271 3.25 13.21 -22.11
N GLU A 272 3.60 14.22 -22.92
CA GLU A 272 4.95 14.41 -23.43
C GLU A 272 5.67 15.45 -22.57
N VAL A 273 6.75 15.04 -21.92
CA VAL A 273 7.58 15.87 -21.03
C VAL A 273 8.93 16.14 -21.68
N THR A 274 9.35 17.41 -21.63
CA THR A 274 10.60 17.90 -22.22
C THR A 274 11.63 18.29 -21.15
N ALA A 275 12.89 18.44 -21.55
CA ALA A 275 13.98 18.80 -20.62
C ALA A 275 13.93 20.29 -20.18
N THR A 276 13.06 21.10 -20.78
CA THR A 276 12.78 22.47 -20.34
C THR A 276 11.69 22.53 -19.27
N GLY A 277 11.09 21.38 -18.91
CA GLY A 277 9.97 21.32 -17.98
C GLY A 277 8.60 21.55 -18.64
N ASP A 278 8.54 21.71 -19.97
CA ASP A 278 7.26 21.84 -20.66
C ASP A 278 6.57 20.47 -20.80
N ILE A 279 5.24 20.48 -20.66
CA ILE A 279 4.38 19.30 -20.84
C ILE A 279 3.30 19.57 -21.89
N THR A 280 2.95 18.54 -22.65
CA THR A 280 1.71 18.50 -23.43
C THR A 280 0.98 17.20 -23.12
N THR A 281 -0.28 17.29 -22.70
CA THR A 281 -1.10 16.12 -22.36
C THR A 281 -2.29 16.00 -23.31
N THR A 282 -2.50 14.81 -23.84
CA THR A 282 -3.69 14.44 -24.61
C THR A 282 -4.51 13.41 -23.83
N HIS A 283 -5.81 13.65 -23.71
CA HIS A 283 -6.73 12.73 -23.05
C HIS A 283 -7.64 12.03 -24.07
N PRO A 284 -8.08 10.79 -23.80
CA PRO A 284 -9.07 10.10 -24.63
C PRO A 284 -10.47 10.71 -24.49
N THR A 285 -10.74 11.40 -23.38
CA THR A 285 -11.98 12.12 -23.09
C THR A 285 -11.64 13.36 -22.26
N ASP A 286 -12.54 14.35 -22.23
CA ASP A 286 -12.40 15.49 -21.32
C ASP A 286 -12.40 15.02 -19.86
N VAL A 287 -11.46 15.55 -19.06
CA VAL A 287 -11.21 15.10 -17.68
C VAL A 287 -12.33 15.56 -16.75
N ASP A 288 -12.76 16.82 -16.88
CA ASP A 288 -13.82 17.37 -16.04
C ASP A 288 -15.16 16.70 -16.36
N GLU A 289 -15.44 16.45 -17.64
CA GLU A 289 -16.60 15.68 -18.08
C GLU A 289 -16.57 14.25 -17.53
N PHE A 290 -15.42 13.58 -17.54
CA PHE A 290 -15.29 12.23 -16.98
C PHE A 290 -15.67 12.20 -15.50
N PHE A 291 -15.09 13.08 -14.68
CA PHE A 291 -15.39 13.10 -13.24
C PHE A 291 -16.81 13.58 -12.92
N ALA A 292 -17.37 14.51 -13.71
CA ALA A 292 -18.77 14.90 -13.58
C ALA A 292 -19.73 13.72 -13.82
N ASN A 293 -19.33 12.73 -14.63
CA ASN A 293 -20.10 11.52 -14.94
C ASN A 293 -19.61 10.27 -14.18
N LYS A 294 -18.73 10.40 -13.18
CA LYS A 294 -18.13 9.29 -12.41
C LYS A 294 -19.13 8.24 -11.94
N LYS A 295 -20.29 8.68 -11.41
CA LYS A 295 -21.31 7.74 -10.91
C LYS A 295 -21.86 6.84 -12.00
N ALA A 296 -22.20 7.40 -13.16
CA ALA A 296 -22.71 6.64 -14.30
C ALA A 296 -21.65 5.66 -14.82
N HIS A 297 -20.38 6.10 -14.89
CA HIS A 297 -19.24 5.24 -15.24
C HIS A 297 -19.11 4.04 -14.29
N LEU A 298 -19.18 4.27 -12.97
CA LEU A 298 -19.11 3.19 -11.98
C LEU A 298 -20.33 2.24 -12.06
N GLU A 299 -21.52 2.75 -12.31
CA GLU A 299 -22.73 1.93 -12.48
C GLU A 299 -22.62 1.02 -13.72
N GLU A 300 -22.14 1.55 -14.85
CA GLU A 300 -21.88 0.77 -16.07
C GLU A 300 -20.79 -0.29 -15.84
N MET A 301 -19.67 0.08 -15.20
CA MET A 301 -18.62 -0.87 -14.84
C MET A 301 -19.17 -1.98 -13.94
N ARG A 302 -19.98 -1.63 -12.94
CA ARG A 302 -20.60 -2.60 -12.03
C ARG A 302 -21.43 -3.62 -12.78
N GLU A 303 -22.26 -3.20 -13.73
CA GLU A 303 -23.05 -4.12 -14.56
C GLU A 303 -22.16 -5.06 -15.38
N ARG A 304 -21.13 -4.52 -16.03
CA ARG A 304 -20.19 -5.33 -16.84
C ARG A 304 -19.37 -6.31 -16.00
N LYS A 305 -18.97 -5.93 -14.79
CA LYS A 305 -18.12 -6.74 -13.91
C LYS A 305 -18.91 -7.67 -12.97
N ALA A 306 -20.24 -7.53 -12.88
CA ALA A 306 -21.08 -8.38 -12.02
C ALA A 306 -20.88 -9.89 -12.25
N PRO A 307 -20.80 -10.40 -13.51
CA PRO A 307 -20.53 -11.81 -13.75
C PRO A 307 -19.15 -12.27 -13.26
N ILE A 308 -18.14 -11.40 -13.31
CA ILE A 308 -16.78 -11.68 -12.82
C ILE A 308 -16.81 -11.78 -11.30
N ILE A 309 -17.47 -10.84 -10.60
CA ILE A 309 -17.64 -10.87 -9.15
C ILE A 309 -18.38 -12.15 -8.72
N ALA A 310 -19.44 -12.54 -9.43
CA ALA A 310 -20.19 -13.74 -9.13
C ALA A 310 -19.35 -15.03 -9.31
N ALA A 311 -18.54 -15.10 -10.37
CA ALA A 311 -17.62 -16.21 -10.59
C ALA A 311 -16.54 -16.28 -9.51
N GLU A 312 -15.99 -15.13 -9.11
CA GLU A 312 -15.02 -15.03 -8.02
C GLU A 312 -15.63 -15.50 -6.70
N LYS A 313 -16.80 -14.98 -6.30
CA LYS A 313 -17.52 -15.42 -5.09
C LYS A 313 -17.80 -16.93 -5.06
N ALA A 314 -18.10 -17.52 -6.21
CA ALA A 314 -18.37 -18.94 -6.32
C ALA A 314 -17.11 -19.80 -6.07
N SER A 315 -15.90 -19.25 -6.22
CA SER A 315 -14.64 -19.97 -6.05
C SER A 315 -14.18 -20.06 -4.58
N TRP A 316 -14.72 -19.24 -3.68
CA TRP A 316 -14.20 -19.12 -2.31
C TRP A 316 -14.59 -20.27 -1.38
N ARG A 317 -15.62 -21.05 -1.73
CA ARG A 317 -16.19 -22.05 -0.81
C ARG A 317 -15.42 -23.36 -0.87
N HIS A 318 -14.84 -23.76 0.26
CA HIS A 318 -14.17 -25.04 0.44
C HIS A 318 -14.68 -25.72 1.72
N PRO A 319 -15.96 -26.20 1.73
CA PRO A 319 -16.61 -26.74 2.91
C PRO A 319 -15.96 -28.01 3.46
N GLU A 320 -15.10 -28.66 2.67
CA GLU A 320 -14.29 -29.80 3.08
C GLU A 320 -13.17 -29.44 4.08
N ILE A 321 -12.83 -28.15 4.22
CA ILE A 321 -11.73 -27.69 5.08
C ILE A 321 -12.19 -27.62 6.54
N ASP A 322 -11.47 -28.34 7.41
CA ASP A 322 -11.48 -28.11 8.86
C ASP A 322 -10.67 -26.84 9.18
N VAL A 323 -11.35 -25.70 9.20
CA VAL A 323 -10.72 -24.38 9.38
C VAL A 323 -9.92 -24.34 10.69
N LEU A 324 -10.48 -24.78 11.82
CA LEU A 324 -9.75 -24.79 13.08
C LEU A 324 -8.52 -25.70 13.03
N GLY A 325 -8.68 -26.92 12.52
CA GLY A 325 -7.58 -27.88 12.40
C GLY A 325 -6.43 -27.36 11.52
N GLU A 326 -6.75 -26.78 10.37
CA GLU A 326 -5.75 -26.22 9.44
C GLU A 326 -5.09 -24.96 9.99
N LEU A 327 -5.84 -24.05 10.63
CA LEU A 327 -5.24 -22.88 11.29
C LEU A 327 -4.29 -23.29 12.42
N LYS A 328 -4.64 -24.30 13.23
CA LYS A 328 -3.71 -24.85 14.24
C LYS A 328 -2.41 -25.32 13.59
N LYS A 329 -2.52 -26.18 12.58
CA LYS A 329 -1.38 -26.77 11.88
C LYS A 329 -0.44 -25.72 11.29
N ARG A 330 -0.98 -24.63 10.75
CA ARG A 330 -0.21 -23.60 10.04
C ARG A 330 0.31 -22.49 10.95
N ILE A 331 -0.50 -22.04 11.92
CA ILE A 331 -0.18 -20.85 12.74
C ILE A 331 0.57 -21.21 14.03
N GLU A 332 0.32 -22.37 14.66
CA GLU A 332 1.00 -22.72 15.92
C GLU A 332 2.54 -22.81 15.78
N PRO A 333 3.12 -23.38 14.71
CA PRO A 333 4.57 -23.34 14.50
C PRO A 333 5.11 -21.90 14.41
N LEU A 334 4.40 -21.02 13.69
CA LEU A 334 4.78 -19.61 13.55
C LEU A 334 4.66 -18.85 14.87
N LEU A 335 3.67 -19.16 15.72
CA LEU A 335 3.58 -18.61 17.07
C LEU A 335 4.74 -19.09 17.96
N GLU A 336 5.21 -20.32 17.76
CA GLU A 336 6.36 -20.84 18.49
C GLU A 336 7.66 -20.13 18.14
N GLU A 337 7.86 -19.86 16.85
CA GLU A 337 9.04 -19.15 16.34
C GLU A 337 8.98 -17.64 16.59
N SER A 338 7.78 -17.05 16.65
CA SER A 338 7.60 -15.61 16.85
C SER A 338 7.95 -15.17 18.28
N ILE A 339 8.79 -14.14 18.37
CA ILE A 339 9.22 -13.55 19.64
C ILE A 339 8.68 -12.12 19.72
N TYR A 340 9.15 -11.24 18.83
CA TYR A 340 8.83 -9.82 18.83
C TYR A 340 7.41 -9.56 18.36
N LEU A 341 6.95 -10.21 17.28
CA LEU A 341 5.59 -10.01 16.78
C LEU A 341 4.55 -10.53 17.79
N ALA A 342 4.69 -11.77 18.28
CA ALA A 342 3.77 -12.34 19.26
C ALA A 342 3.71 -11.53 20.57
N LYS A 343 4.88 -11.09 21.07
CA LYS A 343 4.96 -10.19 22.23
C LYS A 343 4.31 -8.84 21.96
N GLY A 344 4.52 -8.27 20.77
CA GLY A 344 3.95 -7.00 20.33
C GLY A 344 2.42 -7.05 20.19
N VAL A 345 1.87 -8.17 19.72
CA VAL A 345 0.42 -8.41 19.75
C VAL A 345 -0.09 -8.46 21.20
N GLY A 346 0.57 -9.27 22.04
CA GLY A 346 0.42 -9.24 23.49
C GLY A 346 -0.96 -9.67 24.03
N GLY A 347 -1.77 -10.34 23.21
CA GLY A 347 -3.09 -10.83 23.63
C GLY A 347 -3.81 -11.64 22.53
N PRO A 348 -4.93 -12.28 22.87
CA PRO A 348 -5.68 -13.11 21.92
C PRO A 348 -6.36 -12.28 20.83
N VAL A 349 -6.33 -12.79 19.60
CA VAL A 349 -7.05 -12.29 18.43
C VAL A 349 -8.16 -13.29 18.09
N ARG A 350 -9.42 -12.82 18.08
CA ARG A 350 -10.58 -13.65 17.75
C ARG A 350 -11.04 -13.43 16.31
N PHE A 351 -11.31 -14.52 15.60
CA PHE A 351 -12.03 -14.53 14.33
C PHE A 351 -13.43 -15.11 14.56
N ASP A 352 -14.46 -14.31 14.33
CA ASP A 352 -15.85 -14.75 14.28
C ASP A 352 -16.22 -15.05 12.83
N LEU A 353 -16.31 -16.33 12.50
CA LEU A 353 -16.62 -16.82 11.17
C LEU A 353 -18.14 -16.94 11.02
N VAL A 354 -18.67 -16.29 9.99
CA VAL A 354 -20.10 -16.32 9.67
C VAL A 354 -20.37 -17.09 8.39
N SER A 355 -21.57 -17.63 8.26
CA SER A 355 -22.07 -18.19 7.01
C SER A 355 -22.29 -17.09 5.98
N TYR A 356 -22.56 -17.51 4.74
CA TYR A 356 -22.99 -16.60 3.67
C TYR A 356 -24.19 -15.72 4.08
N ASP A 357 -25.14 -16.29 4.83
CA ASP A 357 -26.33 -15.59 5.32
C ASP A 357 -26.06 -14.72 6.56
N GLY A 358 -24.83 -14.73 7.09
CA GLY A 358 -24.36 -13.89 8.19
C GLY A 358 -24.53 -14.47 9.59
N ASP A 359 -25.01 -15.70 9.71
CA ASP A 359 -25.14 -16.43 10.98
C ASP A 359 -23.76 -16.84 11.50
N ALA A 360 -23.52 -16.72 12.80
CA ALA A 360 -22.27 -17.18 13.41
C ALA A 360 -22.16 -18.70 13.32
N VAL A 361 -21.08 -19.20 12.74
CA VAL A 361 -20.83 -20.64 12.55
C VAL A 361 -19.73 -21.13 13.47
N GLU A 362 -18.66 -20.36 13.61
CA GLU A 362 -17.48 -20.77 14.36
C GLU A 362 -16.72 -19.52 14.87
N SER A 363 -16.19 -19.59 16.10
CA SER A 363 -15.31 -18.54 16.63
C SER A 363 -13.97 -19.16 17.03
N ILE A 364 -12.90 -18.67 16.44
CA ILE A 364 -11.53 -19.18 16.61
C ILE A 364 -10.67 -18.09 17.26
N VAL A 365 -9.78 -18.49 18.16
CA VAL A 365 -8.83 -17.61 18.83
C VAL A 365 -7.41 -18.02 18.44
N VAL A 366 -6.64 -17.04 17.95
CA VAL A 366 -5.18 -17.10 17.89
C VAL A 366 -4.66 -16.47 19.19
N ASP A 367 -4.25 -17.32 20.11
CA ASP A 367 -3.79 -16.95 21.45
C ASP A 367 -2.28 -16.75 21.43
N PHE A 368 -1.85 -15.51 21.17
CA PHE A 368 -0.43 -15.17 21.07
C PHE A 368 0.36 -15.45 22.36
N PRO A 369 -0.10 -15.06 23.56
CA PRO A 369 0.60 -15.41 24.80
C PRO A 369 0.65 -16.92 25.07
N GLY A 370 -0.43 -17.64 24.73
CA GLY A 370 -0.52 -19.08 24.90
C GLY A 370 0.09 -19.91 23.76
N LYS A 371 0.53 -19.25 22.68
CA LYS A 371 1.06 -19.85 21.44
C LYS A 371 0.21 -20.99 20.87
N GLN A 372 -1.11 -20.80 20.87
CA GLN A 372 -2.06 -21.83 20.44
C GLN A 372 -3.19 -21.25 19.60
N VAL A 373 -3.75 -22.06 18.73
CA VAL A 373 -5.02 -21.77 18.05
C VAL A 373 -6.09 -22.69 18.61
N ARG A 374 -7.24 -22.12 18.99
CA ARG A 374 -8.30 -22.87 19.68
C ARG A 374 -9.68 -22.30 19.42
N ALA A 375 -10.71 -23.10 19.70
CA ALA A 375 -12.07 -22.60 19.79
C ALA A 375 -12.18 -21.50 20.86
N TYR A 376 -13.00 -20.49 20.56
CA TYR A 376 -13.32 -19.44 21.51
C TYR A 376 -14.07 -20.00 22.72
N ALA A 377 -13.67 -19.59 23.92
CA ALA A 377 -14.19 -20.09 25.19
C ALA A 377 -14.77 -18.97 26.07
N ASP A 378 -15.53 -18.04 25.46
CA ASP A 378 -16.19 -16.90 26.14
C ASP A 378 -15.25 -15.97 26.93
N GLU A 379 -13.97 -15.95 26.57
CA GLU A 379 -12.97 -15.09 27.21
C GLU A 379 -13.02 -13.65 26.69
N LYS A 380 -12.41 -12.73 27.43
CA LYS A 380 -12.23 -11.36 26.95
C LYS A 380 -11.09 -11.31 25.94
N VAL A 381 -11.40 -10.87 24.73
CA VAL A 381 -10.42 -10.71 23.66
C VAL A 381 -10.17 -9.23 23.36
N ARG A 382 -8.91 -8.90 23.08
CA ARG A 382 -8.52 -7.52 22.78
C ARG A 382 -8.81 -7.14 21.34
N TYR A 383 -8.66 -8.08 20.43
CA TYR A 383 -8.84 -7.89 18.99
C TYR A 383 -9.89 -8.88 18.47
N ARG A 384 -10.79 -8.39 17.62
CA ARG A 384 -11.81 -9.19 16.95
C ARG A 384 -11.86 -8.84 15.48
N PHE A 385 -11.91 -9.86 14.65
CA PHE A 385 -12.31 -9.79 13.26
C PHE A 385 -13.58 -10.63 13.07
N ARG A 386 -14.55 -10.13 12.30
CA ARG A 386 -15.71 -10.91 11.86
C ARG A 386 -15.70 -10.95 10.34
N THR A 387 -15.77 -12.14 9.75
CA THR A 387 -15.68 -12.33 8.30
C THR A 387 -16.40 -13.61 7.88
N GLN A 388 -16.72 -13.73 6.59
CA GLN A 388 -17.30 -14.92 6.01
C GLN A 388 -16.33 -16.11 6.11
N ARG A 389 -16.84 -17.28 6.50
CA ARG A 389 -16.03 -18.50 6.69
C ARG A 389 -15.33 -18.90 5.40
N GLU A 390 -16.02 -18.78 4.27
CA GLU A 390 -15.49 -19.08 2.94
C GLU A 390 -14.24 -18.27 2.57
N LEU A 391 -14.08 -17.05 3.08
CA LEU A 391 -12.85 -16.29 2.84
C LEU A 391 -11.66 -16.93 3.53
N ILE A 392 -11.83 -17.42 4.77
CA ILE A 392 -10.77 -18.15 5.48
C ILE A 392 -10.51 -19.52 4.85
N GLU A 393 -11.57 -20.23 4.46
CA GLU A 393 -11.48 -21.47 3.70
C GLU A 393 -10.63 -21.29 2.43
N HIS A 394 -10.91 -20.25 1.65
CA HIS A 394 -10.17 -19.95 0.42
C HIS A 394 -8.70 -19.62 0.69
N LEU A 395 -8.39 -18.79 1.69
CA LEU A 395 -6.99 -18.48 2.07
C LEU A 395 -6.20 -19.74 2.41
N ILE A 396 -6.82 -20.69 3.11
CA ILE A 396 -6.22 -22.00 3.43
C ILE A 396 -6.05 -22.84 2.16
N PHE A 397 -7.05 -22.85 1.29
CA PHE A 397 -7.05 -23.62 0.05
C PHE A 397 -5.92 -23.20 -0.91
N ILE A 398 -5.71 -21.89 -1.07
CA ILE A 398 -4.66 -21.34 -1.95
C ILE A 398 -3.29 -21.19 -1.27
N ASP A 399 -3.19 -21.60 0.00
CA ASP A 399 -1.97 -21.46 0.81
C ASP A 399 -1.46 -20.01 0.93
N GLU A 400 -2.38 -19.06 1.13
CA GLU A 400 -2.04 -17.63 1.21
C GLU A 400 -1.24 -17.31 2.49
N GLY A 401 0.02 -16.92 2.29
CA GLY A 401 0.95 -16.50 3.34
C GLY A 401 0.82 -15.03 3.76
N ASP A 402 0.03 -14.23 3.04
CA ASP A 402 -0.18 -12.81 3.29
C ASP A 402 -1.67 -12.45 3.37
N TRP A 403 -2.23 -12.48 4.56
CA TRP A 403 -3.64 -12.11 4.74
C TRP A 403 -3.85 -10.60 4.67
N VAL A 404 -2.80 -9.78 4.77
CA VAL A 404 -2.90 -8.34 4.50
C VAL A 404 -3.14 -8.10 3.02
N ASN A 405 -2.36 -8.76 2.15
CA ASN A 405 -2.46 -8.75 0.69
C ASN A 405 -3.65 -9.59 0.13
N SER A 406 -4.61 -9.95 0.98
CA SER A 406 -5.82 -10.69 0.59
C SER A 406 -7.01 -10.26 1.43
N LEU A 407 -7.16 -10.83 2.64
CA LEU A 407 -8.33 -10.61 3.49
C LEU A 407 -8.48 -9.15 3.94
N PHE A 408 -7.43 -8.52 4.47
CA PHE A 408 -7.59 -7.21 5.09
C PHE A 408 -7.76 -6.09 4.07
N LEU A 409 -7.04 -6.11 2.94
CA LEU A 409 -7.27 -5.14 1.86
C LEU A 409 -8.63 -5.35 1.16
N SER A 410 -9.25 -6.53 1.25
CA SER A 410 -10.58 -6.77 0.67
C SER A 410 -11.70 -5.93 1.32
N CYS A 411 -11.50 -5.40 2.53
CA CYS A 411 -12.55 -4.78 3.32
C CYS A 411 -13.79 -5.67 3.57
N ARG A 412 -13.75 -6.98 3.28
CA ARG A 412 -14.83 -7.97 3.50
C ARG A 412 -14.81 -8.56 4.92
N PHE A 413 -14.58 -7.69 5.90
CA PHE A 413 -14.57 -8.05 7.30
C PHE A 413 -14.99 -6.85 8.13
N SER A 414 -15.39 -7.08 9.38
CA SER A 414 -15.46 -6.02 10.39
C SER A 414 -14.42 -6.25 11.47
N ALA A 415 -13.96 -5.15 12.09
CA ALA A 415 -12.93 -5.20 13.13
C ALA A 415 -13.38 -4.48 14.39
N ALA A 416 -13.05 -5.03 15.56
CA ALA A 416 -13.18 -4.35 16.83
C ALA A 416 -11.90 -4.53 17.66
N ARG A 417 -11.58 -3.53 18.48
CA ARG A 417 -10.44 -3.61 19.38
C ARG A 417 -10.66 -2.85 20.69
N ILE A 418 -9.99 -3.32 21.74
CA ILE A 418 -9.84 -2.60 23.00
C ILE A 418 -8.51 -1.84 22.99
N GLY A 419 -8.60 -0.52 23.04
CA GLY A 419 -7.46 0.39 23.07
C GLY A 419 -6.96 0.83 21.69
N GLN A 420 -5.68 1.19 21.65
CA GLN A 420 -5.01 1.75 20.49
C GLN A 420 -4.81 0.74 19.35
N TYR A 421 -4.53 1.27 18.15
CA TYR A 421 -4.10 0.46 17.00
C TYR A 421 -2.86 -0.36 17.36
N ASN A 422 -2.72 -1.57 16.82
CA ASN A 422 -1.57 -2.42 17.03
C ASN A 422 -1.14 -3.00 15.68
N GLU A 423 0.00 -2.55 15.16
CA GLU A 423 0.55 -3.03 13.88
C GLU A 423 1.01 -4.48 13.93
N PHE A 424 1.47 -4.96 15.10
CA PHE A 424 1.99 -6.31 15.26
C PHE A 424 0.95 -7.37 14.88
N VAL A 425 -0.34 -7.06 15.04
CA VAL A 425 -1.43 -7.93 14.58
C VAL A 425 -1.33 -8.13 13.08
N TYR A 426 -1.25 -7.04 12.31
CA TYR A 426 -1.20 -7.10 10.86
C TYR A 426 0.15 -7.53 10.32
N ALA A 427 1.25 -7.18 10.99
CA ALA A 427 2.58 -7.66 10.64
C ALA A 427 2.68 -9.19 10.77
N PHE A 428 2.10 -9.78 11.83
CA PHE A 428 2.03 -11.24 11.96
C PHE A 428 1.19 -11.87 10.84
N PHE A 429 -0.01 -11.35 10.55
CA PHE A 429 -0.86 -11.90 9.49
C PHE A 429 -0.36 -11.60 8.06
N LYS A 430 0.66 -10.74 7.90
CA LYS A 430 1.42 -10.58 6.65
C LYS A 430 2.50 -11.66 6.49
N CYS A 431 2.93 -12.26 7.60
CA CYS A 431 4.07 -13.18 7.68
C CYS A 431 3.63 -14.60 8.06
N LEU A 432 2.66 -15.17 7.33
CA LEU A 432 2.15 -16.52 7.58
C LEU A 432 2.97 -17.62 6.88
N SER A 433 4.25 -17.37 6.66
CA SER A 433 5.24 -18.36 6.21
C SER A 433 6.52 -18.22 7.04
N GLU A 434 7.28 -19.31 7.15
CA GLU A 434 8.54 -19.34 7.91
C GLU A 434 9.54 -18.28 7.43
N GLU A 435 9.75 -18.18 6.12
CA GLU A 435 10.67 -17.20 5.52
C GLU A 435 10.29 -15.76 5.87
N ARG A 436 9.01 -15.40 5.69
CA ARG A 436 8.51 -14.04 5.98
C ARG A 436 8.59 -13.72 7.47
N LEU A 437 8.25 -14.69 8.32
CA LEU A 437 8.31 -14.53 9.76
C LEU A 437 9.74 -14.32 10.23
N GLN A 438 10.68 -15.16 9.78
CA GLN A 438 12.10 -15.06 10.15
C GLN A 438 12.69 -13.71 9.72
N TYR A 439 12.35 -13.24 8.52
CA TYR A 439 12.76 -11.90 8.08
C TYR A 439 12.22 -10.81 9.02
N ALA A 440 10.91 -10.84 9.31
CA ALA A 440 10.30 -9.82 10.15
C ALA A 440 10.87 -9.83 11.58
N GLU A 441 11.02 -11.00 12.19
CA GLU A 441 11.62 -11.16 13.53
C GLU A 441 13.08 -10.67 13.56
N GLY A 442 13.87 -10.99 12.54
CA GLY A 442 15.25 -10.50 12.39
C GLY A 442 15.30 -8.97 12.25
N TRP A 443 14.41 -8.39 11.43
CA TRP A 443 14.29 -6.95 11.29
C TRP A 443 13.96 -6.27 12.62
N TYR A 444 12.98 -6.79 13.38
CA TYR A 444 12.63 -6.23 14.69
C TYR A 444 13.76 -6.34 15.71
N ASP A 445 14.51 -7.45 15.71
CA ASP A 445 15.68 -7.64 16.57
C ASP A 445 16.79 -6.62 16.27
N GLU A 446 17.13 -6.43 15.00
CA GLU A 446 18.08 -5.40 14.55
C GLU A 446 17.57 -3.99 14.89
N HIS A 447 16.28 -3.75 14.72
CA HIS A 447 15.67 -2.45 14.93
C HIS A 447 15.63 -2.05 16.40
N GLU A 448 15.35 -2.99 17.31
CA GLU A 448 15.47 -2.79 18.76
C GLU A 448 16.92 -2.44 19.13
N LYS A 449 17.90 -3.16 18.57
CA LYS A 449 19.33 -2.88 18.79
C LYS A 449 19.76 -1.51 18.22
N ALA A 450 19.19 -1.09 17.09
CA ALA A 450 19.55 0.15 16.39
C ALA A 450 18.91 1.44 16.96
N VAL A 451 17.80 1.37 17.72
CA VAL A 451 17.21 2.56 18.41
C VAL A 451 18.20 3.21 19.39
N GLU A 452 19.26 2.51 19.78
CA GLU A 452 20.19 2.99 20.80
C GLU A 452 21.18 4.08 20.31
N ALA A 453 21.28 4.42 19.02
CA ALA A 453 22.49 5.10 18.52
C ALA A 453 22.43 6.62 18.16
N GLU A 454 21.29 7.24 17.84
CA GLU A 454 21.27 8.66 17.35
C GLU A 454 20.13 9.51 17.90
N ASP A 455 20.43 10.76 18.25
CA ASP A 455 19.49 11.79 18.74
C ASP A 455 19.36 13.00 17.79
N THR A 456 18.25 13.73 17.88
CA THR A 456 17.97 15.01 17.23
C THR A 456 17.29 15.98 18.20
N HIS A 457 17.30 17.27 17.87
CA HIS A 457 16.64 18.30 18.67
C HIS A 457 15.33 18.74 18.03
N LEU A 458 14.25 18.80 18.80
CA LEU A 458 12.94 19.30 18.40
C LEU A 458 12.40 20.24 19.48
N GLY A 459 12.53 21.54 19.25
CA GLY A 459 12.19 22.56 20.25
C GLY A 459 13.04 22.42 21.52
N GLU A 460 12.39 22.28 22.67
CA GLU A 460 13.05 22.09 23.98
C GLU A 460 13.41 20.63 24.29
N TRP A 461 13.32 19.71 23.33
CA TRP A 461 13.55 18.29 23.56
C TRP A 461 14.70 17.76 22.71
N THR A 462 15.56 16.96 23.33
CA THR A 462 16.45 16.01 22.66
C THR A 462 15.74 14.68 22.60
N VAL A 463 15.52 14.15 21.40
CA VAL A 463 14.80 12.89 21.17
C VAL A 463 15.63 11.99 20.28
N GLN A 464 15.43 10.68 20.35
CA GLN A 464 16.01 9.78 19.34
C GLN A 464 15.62 10.25 17.92
N ARG A 465 16.57 10.26 16.98
CA ARG A 465 16.35 10.80 15.63
C ARG A 465 15.32 10.00 14.84
N ARG A 466 15.29 8.68 15.04
CA ARG A 466 14.46 7.76 14.24
C ARG A 466 13.22 7.37 15.02
N CYS A 467 12.04 7.56 14.42
CA CYS A 467 10.77 7.14 14.98
C CYS A 467 10.76 5.63 15.27
N PRO A 468 10.32 5.17 16.46
CA PRO A 468 10.33 3.75 16.83
C PRO A 468 9.28 2.89 16.09
N HIS A 469 8.45 3.49 15.23
CA HIS A 469 7.54 2.80 14.31
C HIS A 469 8.32 2.33 13.07
N LEU A 470 8.53 3.22 12.09
CA LEU A 470 9.20 2.93 10.81
C LEU A 470 10.34 3.88 10.50
N LYS A 471 11.09 4.24 11.54
CA LYS A 471 12.35 5.01 11.45
C LYS A 471 12.26 6.33 10.68
N ALA A 472 11.04 6.87 10.52
CA ALA A 472 10.81 8.22 10.03
C ALA A 472 11.78 9.18 10.74
N ASP A 473 12.49 10.00 9.96
CA ASP A 473 13.44 10.95 10.52
C ASP A 473 12.68 12.05 11.27
N LEU A 474 12.67 11.99 12.60
CA LEU A 474 11.94 12.94 13.42
C LEU A 474 12.52 14.35 13.35
N SER A 475 13.78 14.52 12.93
CA SER A 475 14.31 15.86 12.63
C SER A 475 13.56 16.53 11.48
N ARG A 476 12.93 15.72 10.61
CA ARG A 476 12.15 16.17 9.45
C ARG A 476 10.65 16.08 9.70
N PHE A 477 10.15 14.93 10.16
CA PHE A 477 8.70 14.66 10.32
C PHE A 477 8.20 14.81 11.75
N GLY A 478 9.06 15.15 12.70
CA GLY A 478 8.65 15.33 14.09
C GLY A 478 8.10 16.74 14.31
N ILE A 479 6.84 16.84 14.73
CA ILE A 479 6.27 18.08 15.25
C ILE A 479 6.02 17.90 16.74
N VAL A 480 6.53 18.83 17.55
CA VAL A 480 6.28 18.89 18.99
C VAL A 480 5.25 19.98 19.28
N GLU A 481 4.11 19.58 19.85
CA GLU A 481 3.08 20.48 20.37
C GLU A 481 2.96 20.26 21.88
N GLY A 482 3.51 21.20 22.66
CA GLY A 482 3.64 21.06 24.11
C GLY A 482 4.59 19.90 24.48
N ASN A 483 4.04 18.85 25.10
CA ASN A 483 4.80 17.64 25.49
C ASN A 483 4.55 16.45 24.54
N VAL A 484 3.82 16.65 23.44
CA VAL A 484 3.49 15.57 22.51
C VAL A 484 4.26 15.74 21.21
N LEU A 485 5.07 14.74 20.89
CA LEU A 485 5.70 14.62 19.58
C LEU A 485 4.77 13.82 18.65
N THR A 486 4.48 14.37 17.48
CA THR A 486 3.79 13.69 16.39
C THR A 486 4.77 13.44 15.24
N CYS A 487 5.01 12.18 14.91
CA CYS A 487 5.62 11.76 13.65
C CYS A 487 4.59 11.94 12.54
N GLN A 488 4.76 12.96 11.71
CA GLN A 488 3.84 13.29 10.63
C GLN A 488 3.83 12.25 9.51
N LEU A 489 4.93 11.52 9.30
CA LEU A 489 5.01 10.51 8.24
C LEU A 489 3.95 9.40 8.42
N HIS A 490 3.75 8.97 9.67
CA HIS A 490 2.85 7.84 9.99
C HIS A 490 1.69 8.22 10.92
N GLY A 491 1.67 9.46 11.45
CA GLY A 491 0.68 9.95 12.41
C GLY A 491 0.87 9.45 13.85
N TRP A 492 2.07 8.99 14.19
CA TRP A 492 2.38 8.41 15.50
C TRP A 492 2.67 9.49 16.54
N LYS A 493 1.96 9.44 17.67
CA LYS A 493 2.09 10.41 18.75
C LYS A 493 2.80 9.79 19.94
N PHE A 494 3.64 10.56 20.60
CA PHE A 494 4.39 10.14 21.78
C PHE A 494 4.34 11.23 22.84
N ASP A 495 4.12 10.84 24.09
CA ASP A 495 4.31 11.72 25.24
C ASP A 495 5.80 11.77 25.57
N LEU A 496 6.42 12.93 25.40
CA LEU A 496 7.86 13.12 25.55
C LEU A 496 8.36 12.90 26.99
N PRO A 497 7.70 13.38 28.05
CA PRO A 497 8.15 13.13 29.43
C PRO A 497 8.21 11.66 29.82
N SER A 498 7.24 10.84 29.39
CA SER A 498 7.19 9.41 29.73
C SER A 498 7.79 8.50 28.65
N GLY A 499 8.06 9.04 27.46
CA GLY A 499 8.42 8.28 26.27
C GLY A 499 7.31 7.37 25.72
N LYS A 500 6.09 7.43 26.27
CA LYS A 500 5.01 6.49 25.93
C LYS A 500 4.39 6.84 24.58
N CYS A 501 4.22 5.84 23.69
CA CYS A 501 3.42 6.03 22.50
C CYS A 501 1.92 6.21 22.83
N LEU A 502 1.33 7.26 22.27
CA LEU A 502 -0.07 7.64 22.39
C LEU A 502 -0.92 7.15 21.19
N THR A 503 -0.28 6.61 20.15
CA THR A 503 -0.97 6.05 18.97
C THR A 503 -1.08 4.53 19.01
N SER A 504 -0.08 3.83 19.55
CA SER A 504 -0.01 2.37 19.64
C SER A 504 0.67 1.89 20.92
N VAL A 505 0.51 0.60 21.23
CA VAL A 505 1.21 -0.08 22.31
C VAL A 505 2.53 -0.68 21.79
N GLY A 506 3.51 -0.87 22.67
CA GLY A 506 4.76 -1.56 22.32
C GLY A 506 5.91 -0.65 21.91
N HIS A 507 5.63 0.57 21.45
CA HIS A 507 6.68 1.52 21.06
C HIS A 507 6.92 2.57 22.14
N LYS A 508 8.19 2.90 22.36
CA LYS A 508 8.61 4.01 23.21
C LYS A 508 9.56 4.92 22.45
N ILE A 509 9.56 6.18 22.83
CA ILE A 509 10.51 7.16 22.34
C ILE A 509 11.43 7.59 23.50
N ARG A 510 12.74 7.62 23.24
CA ARG A 510 13.71 8.28 24.10
C ARG A 510 13.59 9.77 23.87
N ALA A 511 13.35 10.51 24.95
CA ALA A 511 13.21 11.95 24.94
C ALA A 511 13.66 12.52 26.28
N GLU A 512 14.45 13.58 26.23
CA GLU A 512 14.91 14.34 27.37
C GLU A 512 14.74 15.83 27.09
N LYS A 513 14.50 16.63 28.14
CA LYS A 513 14.35 18.06 27.95
C LYS A 513 15.74 18.69 27.85
N THR A 514 16.00 19.44 26.80
CA THR A 514 17.32 20.01 26.53
C THR A 514 17.75 20.91 27.69
N GLY A 515 18.74 20.48 28.47
CA GLY A 515 19.28 21.22 29.62
C GLY A 515 18.72 20.83 31.01
N SER A 516 18.07 19.68 31.15
CA SER A 516 17.69 19.09 32.46
C SER A 516 18.77 18.20 33.06
#